data_AF-A0A252F2Y8-F1
#
_entry.id   AF-A0A252F2Y8-F1
#
_cell.length_a   1.000
_cell.length_b   1.000
_cell.length_c   1.000
_cell.angle_alpha   90.00
_cell.angle_beta   90.00
_cell.angle_gamma   90.00
#
_symmetry.space_group_name_H-M   'P 1'
#
loop_
_entity.id
_entity.type
_entity.pdbx_description
1 polymer ?
#
loop_
_entity_poly.entity_id
_entity_poly.type
_entity_poly.pdbx_seq_one_letter_code
_entity_poly.pdbx_strand_id
1 'polypeptide(L)'
;MQRVPQDLLREYVKSQHFTSTADIMQAMKEMFRDVIQQVMEVEMEEELGHERCQRSAPTAGDQPRNYRNGYSRKKVKTQLGEIDIRVPRDRNGSFEPKIIGKYSRNAEGMEDKILALYACGMSQRDIAEQIKSLYDVDISPELVTKISEKIMPEVTAWQNRPLEPVYPFIFMDAIHYKVKEDHRYVTKAAYVVLGITMDGQKDILGVWIGEHESSKFWLNVLNDLKSRGVLDVYLFCTDGLCGMPQAIEAVYPKARLQRCIVHQIRSSTKYVSYKDIRQVVADLKKIYTAVTEDEAIQQLKNFAEKWCSQYPSCVKSWEENWDVLSTFFEYPMEIRKIIYTTNIIEGLNRQFRQMTKNKPSFTNDDSLRRMLYLASQRIVKHWHPRCQNWDLILSQLEIMFADRSVT
;
A
#
# COMPACT_ATOMS: atom_id res chain seq x y z
N MET A 1 4.58 -16.45 28.40
CA MET A 1 3.93 -17.73 28.76
C MET A 1 4.99 -18.70 29.26
N GLN A 2 4.82 -19.24 30.47
CA GLN A 2 5.62 -20.37 30.92
C GLN A 2 5.24 -21.61 30.11
N ARG A 3 6.21 -22.50 29.82
CA ARG A 3 5.93 -23.75 29.11
C ARG A 3 5.08 -24.65 30.01
N VAL A 4 4.09 -25.32 29.42
CA VAL A 4 3.28 -26.31 30.13
C VAL A 4 4.23 -27.38 30.72
N PRO A 5 4.08 -27.73 32.01
CA PRO A 5 4.89 -28.77 32.64
C PRO A 5 4.89 -30.07 31.83
N GLN A 6 6.06 -30.68 31.64
CA GLN A 6 6.19 -31.89 30.81
C GLN A 6 5.35 -33.06 31.35
N ASP A 7 5.13 -33.13 32.66
CA ASP A 7 4.36 -34.21 33.28
C ASP A 7 2.88 -34.15 32.90
N LEU A 8 2.28 -32.96 32.88
CA LEU A 8 0.91 -32.75 32.42
C LEU A 8 0.74 -33.10 30.93
N LEU A 9 1.72 -32.77 30.10
CA LEU A 9 1.72 -33.16 28.69
C LEU A 9 1.83 -34.68 28.53
N ARG A 10 2.68 -35.35 29.31
CA ARG A 10 2.82 -36.81 29.30
C ARG A 10 1.54 -37.50 29.74
N GLU A 11 0.87 -37.00 30.78
CA GLU A 11 -0.43 -37.51 31.22
C GLU A 11 -1.51 -37.34 30.16
N TYR A 12 -1.58 -36.15 29.53
CA TYR A 12 -2.52 -35.88 28.46
C TYR A 12 -2.33 -36.82 27.26
N VAL A 13 -1.08 -36.98 26.80
CA VAL A 13 -0.73 -37.88 25.69
C VAL A 13 -1.07 -39.33 26.02
N LYS A 14 -0.82 -39.78 27.25
CA LYS A 14 -1.18 -41.13 27.71
C LYS A 14 -2.70 -41.34 27.74
N SER A 15 -3.46 -40.32 28.12
CA SER A 15 -4.92 -40.41 28.24
C SER A 15 -5.65 -40.50 26.90
N GLN A 16 -5.12 -39.85 25.86
CA GLN A 16 -5.77 -39.71 24.55
C GLN A 16 -5.34 -40.77 23.52
N HIS A 17 -4.29 -41.54 23.79
CA HIS A 17 -3.82 -42.65 22.94
C HIS A 17 -3.74 -42.32 21.43
N PHE A 18 -3.04 -41.25 21.06
CA PHE A 18 -2.93 -40.79 19.68
C PHE A 18 -2.33 -41.87 18.75
N THR A 19 -2.99 -42.13 17.62
CA THR A 19 -2.52 -43.10 16.62
C THR A 19 -2.03 -42.42 15.33
N SER A 20 -2.51 -41.21 15.06
CA SER A 20 -2.20 -40.43 13.85
C SER A 20 -1.91 -38.96 14.16
N THR A 21 -1.24 -38.27 13.24
CA THR A 21 -1.04 -36.81 13.30
C THR A 21 -2.34 -36.04 13.16
N ALA A 22 -3.35 -36.61 12.49
CA ALA A 22 -4.70 -36.05 12.42
C ALA A 22 -5.38 -36.03 13.80
N ASP A 23 -5.23 -37.10 14.59
CA ASP A 23 -5.79 -37.22 15.94
C ASP A 23 -5.19 -36.15 16.87
N ILE A 24 -3.89 -35.89 16.72
CA ILE A 24 -3.20 -34.82 17.47
C ILE A 24 -3.80 -33.46 17.12
N MET A 25 -4.02 -33.16 15.83
CA MET A 25 -4.63 -31.91 15.42
C MET A 25 -6.07 -31.76 15.96
N GLN A 26 -6.85 -32.84 15.97
CA GLN A 26 -8.19 -32.82 16.54
C GLN A 26 -8.17 -32.60 18.06
N ALA A 27 -7.25 -33.23 18.78
CA ALA A 27 -7.09 -33.01 20.21
C ALA A 27 -6.59 -31.60 20.53
N MET A 28 -5.74 -31.00 19.69
CA MET A 28 -5.37 -29.59 19.84
C MET A 28 -6.58 -28.66 19.64
N LYS A 29 -7.47 -28.97 18.70
CA LYS A 29 -8.71 -28.23 18.45
C LYS A 29 -9.66 -28.32 19.65
N GLU A 30 -9.80 -29.49 20.24
CA GLU A 30 -10.61 -29.71 21.46
C GLU A 30 -9.97 -29.04 22.69
N MET A 31 -8.66 -29.13 22.85
CA MET A 31 -7.94 -28.44 23.92
C MET A 31 -8.13 -26.92 23.80
N PHE A 32 -8.03 -26.37 22.60
CA PHE A 32 -8.24 -24.94 22.35
C PHE A 32 -9.67 -24.50 22.69
N ARG A 33 -10.67 -25.31 22.33
CA ARG A 33 -12.07 -25.10 22.70
C ARG A 33 -12.24 -25.04 24.22
N ASP A 34 -11.66 -25.99 24.93
CA ASP A 34 -11.85 -26.14 26.36
C ASP A 34 -11.11 -25.04 27.13
N VAL A 35 -9.92 -24.64 26.69
CA VAL A 35 -9.21 -23.46 27.23
C VAL A 35 -10.07 -22.21 27.07
N ILE A 36 -10.64 -21.95 25.89
CA ILE A 36 -11.52 -20.78 25.69
C ILE A 36 -12.72 -20.82 26.65
N GLN A 37 -13.36 -21.98 26.81
CA GLN A 37 -14.50 -22.12 27.71
C GLN A 37 -14.11 -21.85 29.17
N GLN A 38 -12.96 -22.37 29.61
CA GLN A 38 -12.46 -22.13 30.96
C GLN A 38 -12.15 -20.66 31.19
N VAL A 39 -11.50 -19.99 30.24
CA VAL A 39 -11.22 -18.55 30.43
C VAL A 39 -12.51 -17.74 30.48
N MET A 40 -13.52 -18.07 29.67
CA MET A 40 -14.84 -17.40 29.76
C MET A 40 -15.56 -17.67 31.08
N GLU A 41 -15.39 -18.84 31.69
CA GLU A 41 -15.93 -19.13 33.02
C GLU A 41 -15.24 -18.28 34.08
N VAL A 42 -13.92 -18.11 33.99
CA VAL A 42 -13.15 -17.23 34.89
C VAL A 42 -13.56 -15.76 34.70
N GLU A 43 -13.71 -15.27 33.47
CA GLU A 43 -14.22 -13.92 33.20
C GLU A 43 -15.61 -13.69 33.83
N MET A 44 -16.48 -14.71 33.79
CA MET A 44 -17.81 -14.65 34.39
C MET A 44 -17.75 -14.64 35.93
N GLU A 45 -16.79 -15.32 36.53
CA GLU A 45 -16.55 -15.32 37.98
C GLU A 45 -16.05 -13.98 38.48
N GLU A 46 -15.13 -13.37 37.74
CA GLU A 46 -14.65 -12.01 38.03
C GLU A 46 -15.79 -10.99 37.95
N GLU A 47 -16.64 -11.05 36.91
CA GLU A 47 -17.75 -10.10 36.72
C GLU A 47 -18.82 -10.24 37.82
N LEU A 48 -19.18 -11.48 38.19
CA LEU A 48 -20.18 -11.74 39.22
C LEU A 48 -19.63 -11.66 40.66
N GLY A 49 -18.31 -11.69 40.83
CA GLY A 49 -17.62 -11.71 42.13
C GLY A 49 -17.84 -12.98 42.95
N HIS A 50 -18.28 -14.09 42.34
CA HIS A 50 -18.47 -15.37 43.01
C HIS A 50 -18.39 -16.57 42.07
N GLU A 51 -17.92 -17.70 42.59
CA GLU A 51 -17.81 -18.96 41.86
C GLU A 51 -19.19 -19.59 41.60
N ARG A 52 -19.20 -20.57 40.68
CA ARG A 52 -20.41 -21.33 40.35
C ARG A 52 -20.97 -22.02 41.59
N CYS A 53 -22.26 -21.77 41.87
CA CYS A 53 -23.00 -22.32 43.01
C CYS A 53 -22.47 -21.90 44.40
N GLN A 54 -21.53 -20.97 44.48
CA GLN A 54 -21.09 -20.40 45.75
C GLN A 54 -22.20 -19.51 46.32
N ARG A 55 -22.54 -19.71 47.60
CA ARG A 55 -23.49 -18.83 48.29
C ARG A 55 -22.83 -17.48 48.52
N SER A 56 -23.25 -16.48 47.76
CA SER A 56 -22.91 -15.08 48.00
C SER A 56 -23.63 -14.59 49.25
N ALA A 57 -22.89 -13.96 50.17
CA ALA A 57 -23.49 -13.24 51.29
C ALA A 57 -24.36 -12.10 50.75
N PRO A 58 -25.47 -11.72 51.42
CA PRO A 58 -26.27 -10.58 50.98
C PRO A 58 -25.38 -9.34 50.91
N THR A 59 -25.17 -8.81 49.70
CA THR A 59 -24.47 -7.57 49.47
C THR A 59 -25.20 -6.45 50.20
N ALA A 60 -24.51 -5.76 51.10
CA ALA A 60 -25.00 -4.55 51.74
C ALA A 60 -24.96 -3.40 50.71
N GLY A 61 -26.01 -3.30 49.88
CA GLY A 61 -26.13 -2.25 48.87
C GLY A 61 -27.21 -2.54 47.83
N ASP A 62 -27.83 -1.48 47.34
CA ASP A 62 -28.99 -1.42 46.42
C ASP A 62 -28.65 -1.85 44.97
N GLN A 63 -27.65 -2.73 44.78
CA GLN A 63 -27.28 -3.22 43.45
C GLN A 63 -28.19 -4.41 43.05
N PRO A 64 -28.75 -4.41 41.83
CA PRO A 64 -29.61 -5.49 41.36
C PRO A 64 -28.82 -6.80 41.31
N ARG A 65 -29.28 -7.81 42.05
CA ARG A 65 -28.62 -9.12 42.08
C ARG A 65 -28.58 -9.73 40.68
N ASN A 66 -27.38 -10.08 40.21
CA ASN A 66 -27.19 -10.80 38.97
C ASN A 66 -26.82 -12.25 39.26
N TYR A 67 -27.28 -13.16 38.39
CA TYR A 67 -27.11 -14.60 38.56
C TYR A 67 -26.70 -15.23 37.23
N ARG A 68 -26.02 -16.37 37.27
CA ARG A 68 -25.77 -17.18 36.07
C ARG A 68 -27.09 -17.70 35.49
N ASN A 69 -27.23 -17.63 34.16
CA ASN A 69 -28.40 -18.07 33.41
C ASN A 69 -28.01 -19.04 32.27
N GLY A 70 -27.23 -20.06 32.63
CA GLY A 70 -26.80 -21.11 31.71
C GLY A 70 -25.83 -20.63 30.63
N TYR A 71 -25.89 -21.30 29.47
CA TYR A 71 -24.92 -21.11 28.38
C TYR A 71 -25.61 -20.83 27.05
N SER A 72 -24.96 -20.05 26.19
CA SER A 72 -25.29 -19.90 24.77
C SER A 72 -24.33 -20.72 23.92
N ARG A 73 -24.82 -21.37 22.86
CA ARG A 73 -23.96 -22.05 21.89
C ARG A 73 -23.47 -21.05 20.84
N LYS A 74 -22.17 -21.08 20.55
CA LYS A 74 -21.55 -20.20 19.56
C LYS A 74 -20.53 -20.98 18.74
N LYS A 75 -20.70 -20.98 17.42
CA LYS A 75 -19.67 -21.45 16.47
C LYS A 75 -18.64 -20.36 16.26
N VAL A 76 -17.40 -20.66 16.61
CA VAL A 76 -16.24 -19.78 16.41
C VAL A 76 -15.31 -20.40 15.38
N LYS A 77 -14.90 -19.60 14.42
CA LYS A 77 -13.98 -19.95 13.34
C LYS A 77 -12.57 -19.61 13.79
N THR A 78 -11.69 -20.61 13.81
CA THR A 78 -10.32 -20.49 14.30
C THR A 78 -9.31 -20.96 13.26
N GLN A 79 -8.02 -20.75 13.52
CA GLN A 79 -6.95 -21.27 12.66
C GLN A 79 -6.86 -22.81 12.67
N LEU A 80 -7.50 -23.49 13.63
CA LEU A 80 -7.61 -24.95 13.71
C LEU A 80 -8.96 -25.45 13.15
N GLY A 81 -9.72 -24.58 12.50
CA GLY A 81 -11.05 -24.86 11.95
C GLY A 81 -12.20 -24.38 12.84
N GLU A 82 -13.41 -24.84 12.53
CA GLU A 82 -14.64 -24.44 13.25
C GLU A 82 -14.80 -25.16 14.58
N ILE A 83 -15.06 -24.40 15.65
CA ILE A 83 -15.21 -24.89 17.02
C ILE A 83 -16.54 -24.44 17.61
N ASP A 84 -17.26 -25.37 18.22
CA ASP A 84 -18.49 -25.11 18.98
C ASP A 84 -18.17 -24.81 20.45
N ILE A 85 -18.25 -23.55 20.85
CA ILE A 85 -18.06 -23.14 22.25
C ILE A 85 -19.40 -22.90 22.96
N ARG A 86 -19.38 -23.06 24.29
CA ARG A 86 -20.48 -22.73 25.20
C ARG A 86 -20.10 -21.48 25.98
N VAL A 87 -20.75 -20.35 25.68
CA VAL A 87 -20.48 -19.07 26.32
C VAL A 87 -21.39 -18.91 27.54
N PRO A 88 -20.87 -18.68 28.75
CA PRO A 88 -21.69 -18.44 29.93
C PRO A 88 -22.52 -17.17 29.78
N ARG A 89 -23.68 -17.14 30.43
CA ARG A 89 -24.61 -16.00 30.41
C ARG A 89 -25.02 -15.62 31.81
N ASP A 90 -25.24 -14.33 32.00
CA ASP A 90 -25.86 -13.78 33.19
C ASP A 90 -27.37 -13.55 32.95
N ARG A 91 -28.10 -13.30 34.04
CA ARG A 91 -29.56 -13.11 34.00
C ARG A 91 -29.94 -11.73 33.51
N ASN A 92 -29.13 -10.72 33.84
CA ASN A 92 -29.39 -9.32 33.48
C ASN A 92 -28.86 -8.97 32.07
N GLY A 93 -28.07 -9.84 31.44
CA GLY A 93 -27.50 -9.64 30.11
C GLY A 93 -26.32 -8.65 30.07
N SER A 94 -25.81 -8.25 31.22
CA SER A 94 -24.74 -7.25 31.37
C SER A 94 -23.35 -7.82 31.10
N PHE A 95 -23.16 -9.14 31.18
CA PHE A 95 -21.84 -9.75 30.96
C PHE A 95 -21.37 -9.58 29.52
N GLU A 96 -20.20 -8.98 29.31
CA GLU A 96 -19.54 -8.85 28.01
C GLU A 96 -18.21 -9.61 28.00
N PRO A 97 -18.12 -10.77 27.31
CA PRO A 97 -16.87 -11.54 27.25
C PRO A 97 -15.76 -10.73 26.59
N LYS A 98 -14.57 -10.74 27.17
CA LYS A 98 -13.43 -9.96 26.67
C LYS A 98 -12.69 -10.69 25.55
N ILE A 99 -12.43 -11.99 25.70
CA ILE A 99 -11.67 -12.77 24.70
C ILE A 99 -12.44 -12.97 23.39
N ILE A 100 -13.73 -13.29 23.45
CA ILE A 100 -14.57 -13.42 22.25
C ILE A 100 -15.84 -12.60 22.43
N GLY A 101 -15.76 -11.34 21.99
CA GLY A 101 -16.86 -10.39 22.09
C GLY A 101 -18.21 -10.92 21.61
N LYS A 102 -19.29 -10.32 22.12
CA LYS A 102 -20.67 -10.63 21.73
C LYS A 102 -20.79 -10.57 20.20
N TYR A 103 -21.45 -11.58 19.62
CA TYR A 103 -21.64 -11.75 18.17
C TYR A 103 -20.39 -11.98 17.30
N SER A 104 -19.17 -11.76 17.80
CA SER A 104 -17.93 -12.05 17.05
C SER A 104 -17.72 -13.55 16.90
N ARG A 105 -17.72 -14.08 15.67
CA ARG A 105 -17.53 -15.51 15.38
C ARG A 105 -16.15 -15.85 14.84
N ASN A 106 -15.25 -14.88 14.70
CA ASN A 106 -13.91 -15.10 14.18
C ASN A 106 -12.90 -14.95 15.33
N ALA A 107 -12.00 -15.92 15.45
CA ALA A 107 -10.82 -15.76 16.32
C ALA A 107 -9.78 -14.85 15.66
N GLU A 108 -9.01 -14.15 16.51
CA GLU A 108 -7.98 -13.20 16.08
C GLU A 108 -6.91 -13.83 15.17
N GLY A 109 -6.42 -13.05 14.20
CA GLY A 109 -5.34 -13.44 13.27
C GLY A 109 -5.78 -14.01 11.90
N MET A 110 -7.04 -14.41 11.71
CA MET A 110 -7.53 -14.72 10.34
C MET A 110 -7.69 -13.49 9.48
N GLU A 111 -8.06 -12.35 10.07
CA GLU A 111 -8.27 -11.09 9.35
C GLU A 111 -6.97 -10.62 8.66
N ASP A 112 -5.83 -10.69 9.36
CA ASP A 112 -4.52 -10.31 8.81
C ASP A 112 -4.12 -11.20 7.61
N LYS A 113 -4.39 -12.51 7.70
CA LYS A 113 -4.13 -13.45 6.60
C LYS A 113 -5.02 -13.16 5.40
N ILE A 114 -6.31 -12.86 5.63
CA ILE A 114 -7.25 -12.43 4.59
C ILE A 114 -6.75 -11.16 3.90
N LEU A 115 -6.32 -10.17 4.69
CA LEU A 115 -5.76 -8.92 4.17
C LEU A 115 -4.47 -9.16 3.37
N ALA A 116 -3.59 -10.07 3.82
CA ALA A 116 -2.38 -10.42 3.10
C ALA A 116 -2.68 -11.08 1.73
N LEU A 117 -3.66 -11.98 1.67
CA LEU A 117 -4.13 -12.60 0.41
C LEU A 117 -4.81 -11.57 -0.49
N TYR A 118 -5.56 -10.63 0.07
CA TYR A 118 -6.13 -9.52 -0.68
C TYR A 118 -5.03 -8.61 -1.26
N ALA A 119 -3.99 -8.31 -0.48
CA ALA A 119 -2.81 -7.56 -0.92
C ALA A 119 -1.99 -8.30 -2.00
N CYS A 120 -2.03 -9.63 -2.06
CA CYS A 120 -1.50 -10.42 -3.19
C CYS A 120 -2.25 -10.16 -4.51
N GLY A 121 -3.41 -9.50 -4.49
CA GLY A 121 -4.25 -9.31 -5.67
C GLY A 121 -5.26 -10.43 -5.91
N MET A 122 -5.49 -11.33 -4.95
CA MET A 122 -6.50 -12.39 -5.10
C MET A 122 -7.92 -11.81 -5.13
N SER A 123 -8.83 -12.47 -5.85
CA SER A 123 -10.24 -12.08 -5.84
C SER A 123 -10.89 -12.48 -4.51
N GLN A 124 -12.00 -11.84 -4.11
CA GLN A 124 -12.68 -12.22 -2.86
C GLN A 124 -13.18 -13.68 -2.89
N ARG A 125 -13.50 -14.20 -4.08
CA ARG A 125 -13.94 -15.60 -4.26
C ARG A 125 -12.77 -16.56 -4.09
N ASP A 126 -11.62 -16.26 -4.70
CA ASP A 126 -10.43 -17.09 -4.56
C ASP A 126 -9.95 -17.12 -3.11
N ILE A 127 -10.03 -15.98 -2.41
CA ILE A 127 -9.69 -15.91 -0.98
C ILE A 127 -10.60 -16.82 -0.15
N ALA A 128 -11.91 -16.78 -0.41
CA ALA A 128 -12.87 -17.66 0.27
C ALA A 128 -12.57 -19.14 0.03
N GLU A 129 -12.23 -19.51 -1.22
CA GLU A 129 -11.87 -20.88 -1.60
C GLU A 129 -10.56 -21.32 -0.94
N GLN A 130 -9.53 -20.48 -0.93
CA GLN A 130 -8.25 -20.78 -0.28
C GLN A 130 -8.42 -20.96 1.23
N ILE A 131 -9.24 -20.14 1.87
CA ILE A 131 -9.47 -20.27 3.32
C ILE A 131 -10.24 -21.55 3.64
N LYS A 132 -11.23 -21.89 2.83
CA LYS A 132 -11.91 -23.18 2.94
C LYS A 132 -10.93 -24.34 2.78
N SER A 133 -10.06 -24.29 1.78
CA SER A 133 -9.07 -25.35 1.54
C SER A 133 -8.02 -25.49 2.63
N LEU A 134 -7.56 -24.38 3.22
CA LEU A 134 -6.45 -24.38 4.19
C LEU A 134 -6.91 -24.58 5.64
N TYR A 135 -8.07 -24.02 5.98
CA TYR A 135 -8.56 -23.97 7.37
C TYR A 135 -9.87 -24.73 7.58
N ASP A 136 -10.49 -25.28 6.53
CA ASP A 136 -11.83 -25.89 6.59
C ASP A 136 -12.88 -24.96 7.22
N VAL A 137 -12.77 -23.67 6.88
CA VAL A 137 -13.67 -22.62 7.34
C VAL A 137 -14.38 -22.01 6.15
N ASP A 138 -15.71 -22.08 6.15
CA ASP A 138 -16.53 -21.43 5.11
C ASP A 138 -16.58 -19.92 5.34
N ILE A 139 -15.99 -19.13 4.45
CA ILE A 139 -16.05 -17.67 4.50
C ILE A 139 -16.82 -17.13 3.29
N SER A 140 -17.77 -16.24 3.50
CA SER A 140 -18.45 -15.57 2.40
C SER A 140 -17.57 -14.48 1.79
N PRO A 141 -17.63 -14.25 0.46
CA PRO A 141 -16.92 -13.14 -0.18
C PRO A 141 -17.29 -11.76 0.41
N GLU A 142 -18.51 -11.61 0.92
CA GLU A 142 -18.96 -10.41 1.62
C GLU A 142 -18.21 -10.16 2.92
N LEU A 143 -17.89 -11.22 3.66
CA LEU A 143 -17.11 -11.12 4.89
C LEU A 143 -15.68 -10.64 4.58
N VAL A 144 -15.08 -11.14 3.49
CA VAL A 144 -13.78 -10.65 3.00
C VAL A 144 -13.84 -9.15 2.68
N THR A 145 -14.91 -8.70 2.02
CA THR A 145 -15.12 -7.27 1.74
C THR A 145 -15.23 -6.46 3.04
N LYS A 146 -16.03 -6.90 4.02
CA LYS A 146 -16.16 -6.23 5.33
C LYS A 146 -14.84 -6.16 6.09
N ILE A 147 -14.05 -7.23 6.11
CA ILE A 147 -12.71 -7.21 6.72
C ILE A 147 -11.82 -6.20 6.00
N SER A 148 -11.84 -6.18 4.67
CA SER A 148 -11.06 -5.22 3.90
C SER A 148 -11.56 -3.78 4.12
N GLU A 149 -12.80 -3.53 4.52
CA GLU A 149 -13.27 -2.16 4.83
C GLU A 149 -12.73 -1.65 6.16
N LYS A 150 -12.40 -2.54 7.11
CA LYS A 150 -11.87 -2.16 8.42
C LYS A 150 -10.53 -1.42 8.36
N ILE A 151 -9.74 -1.59 7.30
CA ILE A 151 -8.45 -0.91 7.11
C ILE A 151 -8.58 0.51 6.54
N MET A 152 -9.78 0.98 6.18
CA MET A 152 -9.96 2.35 5.66
C MET A 152 -9.42 3.45 6.59
N PRO A 153 -9.61 3.40 7.93
CA PRO A 153 -8.99 4.36 8.84
C PRO A 153 -7.46 4.37 8.76
N GLU A 154 -6.82 3.21 8.59
CA GLU A 154 -5.37 3.12 8.40
C GLU A 154 -4.94 3.72 7.06
N VAL A 155 -5.72 3.51 5.99
CA VAL A 155 -5.48 4.13 4.68
C VAL A 155 -5.49 5.65 4.82
N THR A 156 -6.49 6.20 5.50
CA THR A 156 -6.60 7.65 5.75
C THR A 156 -5.48 8.17 6.63
N ALA A 157 -5.11 7.43 7.69
CA ALA A 157 -3.98 7.80 8.54
C ALA A 157 -2.65 7.78 7.76
N TRP A 158 -2.45 6.81 6.88
CA TRP A 158 -1.28 6.74 6.01
C TRP A 158 -1.25 7.86 4.97
N GLN A 159 -2.40 8.24 4.40
CA GLN A 159 -2.50 9.38 3.50
C GLN A 159 -2.19 10.72 4.19
N ASN A 160 -2.50 10.84 5.49
CA ASN A 160 -2.27 12.07 6.26
C ASN A 160 -1.01 12.02 7.12
N ARG A 161 -0.15 11.01 6.97
CA ARG A 161 1.05 10.86 7.81
C ARG A 161 2.03 12.02 7.59
N PRO A 162 2.74 12.47 8.63
CA PRO A 162 3.79 13.47 8.47
C PRO A 162 4.90 12.96 7.55
N LEU A 163 5.45 13.85 6.73
CA LEU A 163 6.53 13.57 5.79
C LEU A 163 7.82 14.29 6.23
N GLU A 164 8.94 13.89 5.63
CA GLU A 164 10.22 14.56 5.88
C GLU A 164 10.23 15.98 5.29
N PRO A 165 11.03 16.89 5.86
CA PRO A 165 11.07 18.28 5.41
C PRO A 165 11.71 18.45 4.03
N VAL A 166 12.65 17.59 3.65
CA VAL A 166 13.44 17.75 2.43
C VAL A 166 13.49 16.45 1.65
N TYR A 167 13.14 16.50 0.36
CA TYR A 167 13.26 15.39 -0.57
C TYR A 167 14.11 15.79 -1.79
N PRO A 168 15.28 15.16 -2.02
CA PRO A 168 16.07 15.42 -3.22
C PRO A 168 15.33 15.18 -4.54
N PHE A 169 14.62 14.06 -4.63
CA PHE A 169 13.94 13.66 -5.86
C PHE A 169 12.50 13.25 -5.55
N ILE A 170 11.55 13.83 -6.27
CA ILE A 170 10.16 13.37 -6.28
C ILE A 170 9.76 12.99 -7.70
N PHE A 171 9.30 11.74 -7.85
CA PHE A 171 8.77 11.20 -9.09
C PHE A 171 7.25 11.18 -9.02
N MET A 172 6.60 11.70 -10.05
CA MET A 172 5.14 11.73 -10.15
C MET A 172 4.72 11.07 -11.45
N ASP A 173 3.80 10.11 -11.36
CA ASP A 173 3.28 9.38 -12.52
C ASP A 173 1.81 8.98 -12.28
N ALA A 174 1.11 8.61 -13.34
CA ALA A 174 -0.29 8.25 -13.33
C ALA A 174 -0.52 6.83 -13.87
N ILE A 175 -1.37 6.06 -13.20
CA ILE A 175 -1.84 4.76 -13.67
C ILE A 175 -3.35 4.80 -13.86
N HIS A 176 -3.81 4.40 -15.04
CA HIS A 176 -5.23 4.37 -15.36
C HIS A 176 -5.89 3.08 -14.87
N TYR A 177 -7.00 3.23 -14.14
CA TYR A 177 -7.83 2.15 -13.64
C TYR A 177 -9.29 2.33 -14.05
N LYS A 178 -10.01 1.23 -14.23
CA LYS A 178 -11.46 1.25 -14.46
C LYS A 178 -12.19 1.19 -13.12
N VAL A 179 -12.93 2.24 -12.80
CA VAL A 179 -13.74 2.33 -11.58
C VAL A 179 -15.20 2.49 -11.95
N LYS A 180 -16.09 1.86 -11.18
CA LYS A 180 -17.53 2.01 -11.35
C LYS A 180 -18.01 3.24 -10.57
N GLU A 181 -18.68 4.14 -11.27
CA GLU A 181 -19.23 5.39 -10.75
C GLU A 181 -20.60 5.61 -11.41
N ASP A 182 -21.63 5.91 -10.62
CA ASP A 182 -23.01 6.09 -11.09
C ASP A 182 -23.47 4.98 -12.07
N HIS A 183 -23.16 3.73 -11.71
CA HIS A 183 -23.42 2.52 -12.49
C HIS A 183 -22.69 2.41 -13.85
N ARG A 184 -21.80 3.34 -14.19
CA ARG A 184 -20.95 3.32 -15.40
C ARG A 184 -19.50 3.04 -15.04
N TYR A 185 -18.77 2.43 -15.97
CA TYR A 185 -17.32 2.25 -15.80
C TYR A 185 -16.60 3.44 -16.41
N VAL A 186 -15.93 4.22 -15.56
CA VAL A 186 -15.11 5.37 -15.93
C VAL A 186 -13.64 5.00 -15.74
N THR A 187 -12.80 5.45 -16.66
CA THR A 187 -11.35 5.30 -16.50
C THR A 187 -10.85 6.47 -15.66
N LYS A 188 -10.43 6.22 -14.42
CA LYS A 188 -9.83 7.22 -13.53
C LYS A 188 -8.32 7.04 -13.49
N ALA A 189 -7.59 8.13 -13.26
CA ALA A 189 -6.15 8.12 -13.07
C ALA A 189 -5.82 8.05 -11.57
N ALA A 190 -5.00 7.08 -11.18
CA ALA A 190 -4.35 7.01 -9.88
C ALA A 190 -2.96 7.62 -10.00
N TYR A 191 -2.78 8.79 -9.40
CA TYR A 191 -1.54 9.52 -9.35
C TYR A 191 -0.71 9.04 -8.19
N VAL A 192 0.50 8.61 -8.48
CA VAL A 192 1.44 8.04 -7.53
C VAL A 192 2.60 9.01 -7.39
N VAL A 193 2.90 9.40 -6.15
CA VAL A 193 4.07 10.22 -5.84
C VAL A 193 5.06 9.39 -5.03
N LEU A 194 6.27 9.26 -5.57
CA LEU A 194 7.38 8.56 -4.94
C LEU A 194 8.50 9.56 -4.67
N GLY A 195 8.93 9.65 -3.41
CA GLY A 195 10.07 10.46 -2.99
C GLY A 195 11.31 9.60 -2.75
N ILE A 196 12.48 10.21 -2.86
CA ILE A 196 13.73 9.68 -2.30
C ILE A 196 14.13 10.60 -1.14
N THR A 197 14.35 10.03 0.04
CA THR A 197 14.76 10.76 1.24
C THR A 197 16.23 11.19 1.17
N MET A 198 16.67 12.06 2.07
CA MET A 198 18.09 12.43 2.20
C MET A 198 18.99 11.23 2.52
N ASP A 199 18.45 10.20 3.17
CA ASP A 199 19.14 8.93 3.44
C ASP A 199 19.27 8.03 2.20
N GLY A 200 18.58 8.36 1.11
CA GLY A 200 18.57 7.60 -0.14
C GLY A 200 17.59 6.44 -0.13
N GLN A 201 16.60 6.47 0.77
CA GLN A 201 15.52 5.50 0.84
C GLN A 201 14.38 5.95 -0.07
N LYS A 202 13.73 4.99 -0.72
CA LYS A 202 12.53 5.28 -1.53
C LYS A 202 11.32 5.23 -0.62
N ASP A 203 10.44 6.21 -0.74
CA ASP A 203 9.17 6.24 -0.02
C ASP A 203 8.01 6.63 -0.96
N ILE A 204 6.85 6.01 -0.75
CA ILE A 204 5.62 6.36 -1.47
C ILE A 204 4.93 7.45 -0.67
N LEU A 205 5.04 8.70 -1.11
CA LEU A 205 4.52 9.84 -0.36
C LEU A 205 2.99 9.84 -0.31
N GLY A 206 2.35 9.38 -1.38
CA GLY A 206 0.90 9.23 -1.43
C GLY A 206 0.40 8.70 -2.77
N VAL A 207 -0.89 8.38 -2.77
CA VAL A 207 -1.65 7.98 -3.95
C VAL A 207 -2.98 8.72 -3.95
N TRP A 208 -3.26 9.45 -5.04
CA TRP A 208 -4.48 10.21 -5.22
C TRP A 208 -5.25 9.67 -6.43
N ILE A 209 -6.57 9.59 -6.32
CA ILE A 209 -7.43 9.17 -7.43
C ILE A 209 -8.15 10.41 -7.93
N GLY A 210 -8.06 10.67 -9.24
CA GLY A 210 -8.75 11.77 -9.88
C GLY A 210 -9.36 11.38 -11.23
N GLU A 211 -10.45 12.06 -11.58
CA GLU A 211 -11.16 11.88 -12.86
C GLU A 211 -10.52 12.67 -14.01
N HIS A 212 -9.97 13.85 -13.71
CA HIS A 212 -9.41 14.75 -14.70
C HIS A 212 -8.02 15.26 -14.30
N GLU A 213 -7.06 15.16 -15.22
CA GLU A 213 -5.74 15.78 -15.15
C GLU A 213 -5.88 17.31 -15.29
N SER A 214 -6.28 17.99 -14.21
CA SER A 214 -6.35 19.46 -14.19
C SER A 214 -5.19 20.06 -13.40
N SER A 215 -4.77 21.26 -13.79
CA SER A 215 -3.78 22.04 -13.04
C SER A 215 -4.17 22.24 -11.57
N LYS A 216 -5.47 22.42 -11.30
CA LYS A 216 -6.02 22.54 -9.94
C LYS A 216 -5.81 21.28 -9.11
N PHE A 217 -5.96 20.11 -9.71
CA PHE A 217 -5.75 18.84 -9.04
C PHE A 217 -4.30 18.70 -8.57
N TRP A 218 -3.34 19.03 -9.44
CA TRP A 218 -1.92 18.98 -9.09
C TRP A 218 -1.52 19.99 -8.03
N LEU A 219 -2.08 21.20 -8.08
CA LEU A 219 -1.94 22.19 -7.02
C LEU A 219 -2.41 21.64 -5.66
N ASN A 220 -3.54 20.93 -5.64
CA ASN A 220 -4.03 20.30 -4.40
C ASN A 220 -3.08 19.21 -3.90
N VAL A 221 -2.57 18.34 -4.79
CA VAL A 221 -1.60 17.29 -4.42
C VAL A 221 -0.32 17.91 -3.85
N LEU A 222 0.22 18.95 -4.47
CA LEU A 222 1.44 19.63 -4.01
C LEU A 222 1.22 20.36 -2.68
N ASN A 223 0.06 20.99 -2.50
CA ASN A 223 -0.32 21.63 -1.23
C ASN A 223 -0.53 20.61 -0.10
N ASP A 224 -1.04 19.42 -0.42
CA ASP A 224 -1.16 18.32 0.54
C ASP A 224 0.21 17.79 0.99
N LEU A 225 1.16 17.65 0.07
CA LEU A 225 2.55 17.31 0.42
C LEU A 225 3.14 18.38 1.36
N LYS A 226 2.87 19.66 1.08
CA LYS A 226 3.37 20.78 1.89
C LYS A 226 2.75 20.82 3.27
N SER A 227 1.43 20.60 3.38
CA SER A 227 0.73 20.58 4.67
C SER A 227 1.16 19.40 5.55
N ARG A 228 1.61 18.30 4.94
CA ARG A 228 2.15 17.11 5.62
C ARG A 228 3.60 17.26 6.07
N GLY A 229 4.27 18.35 5.71
CA GLY A 229 5.60 18.69 6.22
C GLY A 229 6.70 18.82 5.18
N VAL A 230 6.42 18.61 3.88
CA VAL A 230 7.43 18.79 2.82
C VAL A 230 7.69 20.28 2.62
N LEU A 231 8.89 20.74 2.99
CA LEU A 231 9.29 22.15 2.92
C LEU A 231 10.06 22.46 1.64
N ASP A 232 11.00 21.58 1.26
CA ASP A 232 11.82 21.78 0.06
C ASP A 232 11.99 20.50 -0.75
N VAL A 233 12.10 20.68 -2.07
CA VAL A 233 12.28 19.60 -3.04
C VAL A 233 13.29 20.08 -4.08
N TYR A 234 14.35 19.31 -4.32
CA TYR A 234 15.39 19.75 -5.27
C TYR A 234 14.95 19.56 -6.73
N LEU A 235 14.39 18.38 -7.04
CA LEU A 235 13.96 18.04 -8.40
C LEU A 235 12.65 17.24 -8.41
N PHE A 236 11.69 17.73 -9.19
CA PHE A 236 10.50 16.97 -9.59
C PHE A 236 10.70 16.31 -10.95
N CYS A 237 10.40 15.02 -11.06
CA CYS A 237 10.42 14.24 -12.29
C CYS A 237 8.98 13.85 -12.68
N THR A 238 8.48 14.34 -13.81
CA THR A 238 7.06 14.16 -14.22
C THR A 238 6.91 13.73 -15.69
N ASP A 239 5.76 13.17 -16.08
CA ASP A 239 5.42 12.77 -17.48
C ASP A 239 5.23 14.00 -18.42
N GLY A 240 5.11 15.21 -17.87
CA GLY A 240 4.86 16.43 -18.64
C GLY A 240 3.36 16.65 -18.89
N LEU A 241 2.59 16.56 -17.81
CA LEU A 241 1.16 16.84 -17.78
C LEU A 241 0.89 18.35 -17.88
N CYS A 242 -0.23 18.70 -18.50
CA CYS A 242 -0.59 20.11 -18.69
C CYS A 242 -0.83 20.79 -17.33
N GLY A 243 -0.21 21.95 -17.11
CA GLY A 243 -0.38 22.73 -15.89
C GLY A 243 0.52 22.32 -14.71
N MET A 244 1.31 21.24 -14.85
CA MET A 244 2.26 20.81 -13.81
C MET A 244 3.38 21.84 -13.55
N PRO A 245 4.05 22.40 -14.57
CA PRO A 245 5.12 23.37 -14.34
C PRO A 245 4.65 24.56 -13.50
N GLN A 246 3.49 25.12 -13.84
CA GLN A 246 2.90 26.26 -13.14
C GLN A 246 2.48 25.90 -11.71
N ALA A 247 1.98 24.68 -11.49
CA ALA A 247 1.60 24.21 -10.16
C ALA A 247 2.83 24.01 -9.24
N ILE A 248 3.92 23.46 -9.79
CA ILE A 248 5.18 23.26 -9.06
C ILE A 248 5.81 24.61 -8.72
N GLU A 249 5.90 25.52 -9.69
CA GLU A 249 6.46 26.86 -9.47
C GLU A 249 5.68 27.64 -8.40
N ALA A 250 4.35 27.48 -8.35
CA ALA A 250 3.51 28.13 -7.35
C ALA A 250 3.72 27.61 -5.91
N VAL A 251 3.96 26.31 -5.73
CA VAL A 251 4.05 25.69 -4.38
C VAL A 251 5.49 25.57 -3.90
N TYR A 252 6.40 25.20 -4.81
CA TYR A 252 7.83 24.96 -4.61
C TYR A 252 8.66 25.75 -5.64
N PRO A 253 8.74 27.09 -5.51
CA PRO A 253 9.39 27.95 -6.51
C PRO A 253 10.90 27.71 -6.68
N LYS A 254 11.54 27.12 -5.67
CA LYS A 254 12.97 26.77 -5.72
C LYS A 254 13.20 25.44 -6.44
N ALA A 255 12.20 24.56 -6.53
CA ALA A 255 12.36 23.22 -7.07
C ALA A 255 12.60 23.27 -8.58
N ARG A 256 13.52 22.43 -9.06
CA ARG A 256 13.71 22.24 -10.50
C ARG A 256 12.70 21.22 -11.02
N LEU A 257 12.37 21.32 -12.30
CA LEU A 257 11.48 20.38 -12.99
C LEU A 257 12.24 19.66 -14.10
N GLN A 258 12.17 18.33 -14.09
CA GLN A 258 12.58 17.48 -15.18
C GLN A 258 11.37 16.75 -15.76
N ARG A 259 11.23 16.82 -17.08
CA ARG A 259 10.32 15.94 -17.81
C ARG A 259 10.97 14.58 -18.04
N CYS A 260 10.23 13.51 -17.78
CA CYS A 260 10.72 12.15 -17.93
C CYS A 260 11.04 11.84 -19.41
N ILE A 261 12.30 11.57 -19.70
CA ILE A 261 12.81 11.31 -21.07
C ILE A 261 12.12 10.10 -21.70
N VAL A 262 11.87 9.03 -20.95
CA VAL A 262 11.23 7.82 -21.51
C VAL A 262 9.77 8.08 -21.85
N HIS A 263 9.06 8.86 -21.04
CA HIS A 263 7.71 9.28 -21.37
C HIS A 263 7.70 10.17 -22.61
N GLN A 264 8.66 11.09 -22.72
CA GLN A 264 8.86 11.89 -23.93
C GLN A 264 9.11 10.99 -25.16
N ILE A 265 9.99 9.99 -25.07
CA ILE A 265 10.24 9.03 -26.17
C ILE A 265 8.97 8.22 -26.51
N ARG A 266 8.19 7.78 -25.52
CA ARG A 266 6.93 7.05 -25.75
C ARG A 266 5.90 7.92 -26.46
N SER A 267 5.77 9.18 -26.03
CA SER A 267 4.89 10.16 -26.68
C SER A 267 5.32 10.39 -28.13
N SER A 268 6.61 10.61 -28.37
CA SER A 268 7.18 10.83 -29.70
C SER A 268 7.00 9.64 -30.64
N THR A 269 7.21 8.42 -30.16
CA THR A 269 7.14 7.20 -30.98
C THR A 269 5.71 6.77 -31.33
N LYS A 270 4.69 7.30 -30.66
CA LYS A 270 3.27 6.98 -30.91
C LYS A 270 2.80 7.28 -32.35
N TYR A 271 3.40 8.30 -32.96
CA TYR A 271 3.05 8.78 -34.31
C TYR A 271 4.07 8.39 -35.38
N VAL A 272 5.08 7.59 -35.03
CA VAL A 272 6.14 7.15 -35.93
C VAL A 272 5.79 5.80 -36.53
N SER A 273 6.07 5.61 -37.82
CA SER A 273 5.87 4.33 -38.49
C SER A 273 6.73 3.22 -37.86
N TYR A 274 6.19 2.01 -37.76
CA TYR A 274 6.91 0.84 -37.21
C TYR A 274 8.26 0.58 -37.89
N LYS A 275 8.38 0.88 -39.19
CA LYS A 275 9.63 0.72 -39.95
C LYS A 275 10.74 1.64 -39.46
N ASP A 276 10.39 2.85 -39.04
CA ASP A 276 11.35 3.92 -38.72
C ASP A 276 11.59 4.06 -37.22
N ILE A 277 10.70 3.55 -36.37
CA ILE A 277 10.79 3.61 -34.90
C ILE A 277 12.20 3.24 -34.38
N ARG A 278 12.81 2.17 -34.91
CA ARG A 278 14.15 1.74 -34.47
C ARG A 278 15.22 2.80 -34.75
N GLN A 279 15.18 3.43 -35.92
CA GLN A 279 16.14 4.46 -36.30
C GLN A 279 15.88 5.77 -35.55
N VAL A 280 14.62 6.17 -35.43
CA VAL A 280 14.21 7.37 -34.67
C VAL A 280 14.66 7.25 -33.22
N VAL A 281 14.42 6.12 -32.55
CA VAL A 281 14.85 5.91 -31.16
C VAL A 281 16.38 5.88 -31.04
N ALA A 282 17.10 5.33 -32.01
CA ALA A 282 18.56 5.33 -32.02
C ALA A 282 19.14 6.75 -32.15
N ASP A 283 18.52 7.61 -32.96
CA ASP A 283 18.94 9.01 -33.09
C ASP A 283 18.53 9.84 -31.85
N LEU A 284 17.31 9.66 -31.33
CA LEU A 284 16.88 10.27 -30.05
C LEU A 284 17.79 9.89 -28.89
N LYS A 285 18.33 8.66 -28.88
CA LYS A 285 19.28 8.21 -27.86
C LYS A 285 20.50 9.12 -27.77
N LYS A 286 21.03 9.56 -28.90
CA LYS A 286 22.22 10.42 -28.95
C LYS A 286 22.00 11.75 -28.23
N ILE A 287 20.77 12.26 -28.20
CA ILE A 287 20.42 13.53 -27.57
C ILE A 287 20.61 13.42 -26.05
N TYR A 288 19.93 12.48 -25.39
CA TYR A 288 19.98 12.40 -23.92
C TYR A 288 21.20 11.66 -23.37
N THR A 289 21.98 10.96 -24.20
CA THR A 289 23.27 10.38 -23.80
C THR A 289 24.47 11.30 -24.04
N ALA A 290 24.25 12.51 -24.56
CA ALA A 290 25.30 13.50 -24.73
C ALA A 290 25.97 13.85 -23.39
N VAL A 291 27.21 14.33 -23.43
CA VAL A 291 27.96 14.68 -22.21
C VAL A 291 27.55 16.07 -21.72
N THR A 292 27.39 17.01 -22.65
CA THR A 292 27.02 18.40 -22.38
C THR A 292 25.70 18.78 -23.03
N GLU A 293 25.07 19.84 -22.52
CA GLU A 293 23.85 20.39 -23.11
C GLU A 293 24.09 20.89 -24.53
N ASP A 294 25.23 21.55 -24.80
CA ASP A 294 25.58 22.04 -26.14
C ASP A 294 25.66 20.91 -27.18
N GLU A 295 26.27 19.77 -26.80
CA GLU A 295 26.31 18.59 -27.65
C GLU A 295 24.90 18.03 -27.88
N ALA A 296 24.07 18.02 -26.83
CA ALA A 296 22.68 17.56 -26.92
C ALA A 296 21.84 18.44 -27.88
N ILE A 297 22.03 19.77 -27.83
CA ILE A 297 21.39 20.72 -28.75
C ILE A 297 21.84 20.47 -30.19
N GLN A 298 23.12 20.20 -30.42
CA GLN A 298 23.62 19.85 -31.76
C GLN A 298 22.98 18.54 -32.26
N GLN A 299 22.88 17.52 -31.41
CA GLN A 299 22.20 16.27 -31.77
C GLN A 299 20.71 16.48 -32.02
N LEU A 300 20.05 17.37 -31.28
CA LEU A 300 18.65 17.73 -31.52
C LEU A 300 18.47 18.41 -32.89
N LYS A 301 19.38 19.32 -33.28
CA LYS A 301 19.38 19.94 -34.62
C LYS A 301 19.56 18.90 -35.72
N ASN A 302 20.53 18.00 -35.57
CA ASN A 302 20.75 16.90 -36.53
C ASN A 302 19.52 15.99 -36.63
N PHE A 303 18.85 15.72 -35.50
CA PHE A 303 17.61 14.96 -35.46
C PHE A 303 16.48 15.69 -36.18
N ALA A 304 16.35 17.00 -35.96
CA ALA A 304 15.37 17.87 -36.63
C ALA A 304 15.58 17.85 -38.14
N GLU A 305 16.80 18.08 -38.63
CA GLU A 305 17.10 18.07 -40.08
C GLU A 305 16.71 16.73 -40.74
N LYS A 306 16.97 15.62 -40.07
CA LYS A 306 16.69 14.29 -40.62
C LYS A 306 15.21 13.93 -40.60
N TRP A 307 14.50 14.22 -39.51
CA TRP A 307 13.17 13.68 -39.26
C TRP A 307 12.03 14.71 -39.33
N CYS A 308 12.31 16.01 -39.36
CA CYS A 308 11.27 17.06 -39.40
C CYS A 308 10.37 16.94 -40.64
N SER A 309 10.92 16.51 -41.78
CA SER A 309 10.15 16.33 -43.01
C SER A 309 9.08 15.23 -42.92
N GLN A 310 9.36 14.15 -42.19
CA GLN A 310 8.46 12.99 -42.07
C GLN A 310 7.62 13.05 -40.79
N TYR A 311 8.22 13.50 -39.69
CA TYR A 311 7.66 13.47 -38.34
C TYR A 311 7.81 14.85 -37.64
N PRO A 312 7.20 15.92 -38.18
CA PRO A 312 7.34 17.27 -37.63
C PRO A 312 6.84 17.40 -36.19
N SER A 313 5.76 16.69 -35.84
CA SER A 313 5.22 16.69 -34.47
C SER A 313 6.19 16.11 -33.43
N CYS A 314 7.03 15.16 -33.84
CA CYS A 314 8.03 14.56 -32.97
C CYS A 314 9.10 15.60 -32.61
N VAL A 315 9.68 16.25 -33.61
CA VAL A 315 10.72 17.28 -33.44
C VAL A 315 10.20 18.45 -32.61
N LYS A 316 9.04 19.00 -33.01
CA LYS A 316 8.41 20.13 -32.33
C LYS A 316 8.16 19.85 -30.84
N SER A 317 7.74 18.63 -30.50
CA SER A 317 7.54 18.26 -29.09
C SER A 317 8.83 18.27 -28.28
N TRP A 318 9.99 17.94 -28.86
CA TRP A 318 11.26 18.02 -28.15
C TRP A 318 11.77 19.46 -28.04
N GLU A 319 11.60 20.27 -29.08
CA GLU A 319 11.97 21.69 -29.07
C GLU A 319 11.16 22.49 -28.05
N GLU A 320 9.83 22.32 -28.03
CA GLU A 320 8.94 23.03 -27.10
C GLU A 320 9.14 22.63 -25.63
N ASN A 321 9.65 21.42 -25.38
CA ASN A 321 9.87 20.91 -24.02
C ASN A 321 11.35 20.88 -23.65
N TRP A 322 12.23 21.50 -24.44
CA TRP A 322 13.68 21.39 -24.24
C TRP A 322 14.11 21.86 -22.85
N ASP A 323 13.59 23.00 -22.40
CA ASP A 323 13.95 23.62 -21.11
C ASP A 323 13.73 22.67 -19.92
N VAL A 324 12.66 21.87 -19.94
CA VAL A 324 12.37 20.88 -18.89
C VAL A 324 12.98 19.51 -19.18
N LEU A 325 13.45 19.27 -20.40
CA LEU A 325 14.12 18.04 -20.79
C LEU A 325 15.62 18.11 -20.53
N SER A 326 16.24 19.31 -20.59
CA SER A 326 17.68 19.50 -20.43
C SER A 326 18.12 19.70 -18.97
N THR A 327 17.19 19.88 -18.02
CA THR A 327 17.49 20.11 -16.60
C THR A 327 18.47 19.08 -16.00
N PHE A 328 18.42 17.82 -16.44
CA PHE A 328 19.35 16.79 -15.95
C PHE A 328 20.82 17.06 -16.33
N PHE A 329 21.11 17.84 -17.38
CA PHE A 329 22.49 18.21 -17.75
C PHE A 329 23.19 19.07 -16.69
N GLU A 330 22.43 19.79 -15.87
CA GLU A 330 22.97 20.57 -14.75
C GLU A 330 23.55 19.70 -13.63
N TYR A 331 23.26 18.39 -13.64
CA TYR A 331 23.68 17.45 -12.61
C TYR A 331 24.87 16.59 -13.07
N PRO A 332 25.74 16.15 -12.14
CA PRO A 332 26.78 15.15 -12.41
C PRO A 332 26.20 13.81 -12.90
N MET A 333 27.04 13.02 -13.57
CA MET A 333 26.66 11.75 -14.21
C MET A 333 26.02 10.75 -13.24
N GLU A 334 26.46 10.73 -11.98
CA GLU A 334 25.91 9.86 -10.93
C GLU A 334 24.44 10.17 -10.65
N ILE A 335 24.11 11.47 -10.57
CA ILE A 335 22.75 11.96 -10.35
C ILE A 335 21.90 11.81 -11.61
N ARG A 336 22.46 12.12 -12.79
CA ARG A 336 21.78 11.92 -14.08
C ARG A 336 21.22 10.52 -14.19
N LYS A 337 22.00 9.51 -13.81
CA LYS A 337 21.58 8.11 -13.83
C LYS A 337 20.29 7.89 -13.05
N ILE A 338 20.12 8.50 -11.88
CA ILE A 338 18.88 8.41 -11.11
C ILE A 338 17.73 9.07 -11.87
N ILE A 339 17.96 10.29 -12.36
CA ILE A 339 16.94 11.11 -13.04
C ILE A 339 16.36 10.43 -14.28
N TYR A 340 17.21 9.94 -15.19
CA TYR A 340 16.73 9.34 -16.44
C TYR A 340 16.39 7.85 -16.31
N THR A 341 16.78 7.16 -15.23
CA THR A 341 16.34 5.78 -15.02
C THR A 341 14.84 5.73 -14.69
N THR A 342 14.01 5.33 -15.64
CA THR A 342 12.57 5.12 -15.34
C THR A 342 12.29 4.00 -14.36
N ASN A 343 13.29 3.15 -14.08
CA ASN A 343 13.14 1.98 -13.24
C ASN A 343 12.52 2.27 -11.87
N ILE A 344 12.67 3.47 -11.31
CA ILE A 344 12.13 3.81 -9.99
C ILE A 344 10.60 3.84 -10.03
N ILE A 345 10.03 4.76 -10.81
CA ILE A 345 8.57 4.94 -10.87
C ILE A 345 7.89 3.89 -11.77
N GLU A 346 8.53 3.50 -12.86
CA GLU A 346 8.01 2.45 -13.75
C GLU A 346 8.03 1.08 -13.07
N GLY A 347 9.05 0.81 -12.24
CA GLY A 347 9.13 -0.39 -11.42
C GLY A 347 8.01 -0.45 -10.38
N LEU A 348 7.64 0.68 -9.78
CA LEU A 348 6.48 0.78 -8.89
C LEU A 348 5.18 0.54 -9.66
N ASN A 349 5.00 1.22 -10.79
CA ASN A 349 3.79 1.11 -11.61
C ASN A 349 3.59 -0.30 -12.16
N ARG A 350 4.67 -0.99 -12.55
CA ARG A 350 4.65 -2.41 -12.93
C ARG A 350 4.15 -3.29 -11.79
N GLN A 351 4.62 -3.07 -10.57
CA GLN A 351 4.20 -3.84 -9.40
C GLN A 351 2.72 -3.60 -9.05
N PHE A 352 2.26 -2.34 -9.11
CA PHE A 352 0.84 -2.05 -8.97
C PHE A 352 0.00 -2.78 -10.02
N ARG A 353 0.38 -2.70 -11.30
CA ARG A 353 -0.31 -3.43 -12.39
C ARG A 353 -0.32 -4.94 -12.17
N GLN A 354 0.77 -5.51 -11.65
CA GLN A 354 0.85 -6.93 -11.35
C GLN A 354 -0.13 -7.34 -10.25
N MET A 355 -0.22 -6.58 -9.16
CA MET A 355 -1.15 -6.86 -8.06
C MET A 355 -2.62 -6.61 -8.45
N THR A 356 -2.89 -5.65 -9.32
CA THR A 356 -4.25 -5.36 -9.79
C THR A 356 -4.68 -6.19 -11.00
N LYS A 357 -3.80 -7.03 -11.57
CA LYS A 357 -4.07 -7.76 -12.83
C LYS A 357 -5.34 -8.60 -12.80
N ASN A 358 -5.65 -9.22 -11.65
CA ASN A 358 -6.82 -10.07 -11.48
C ASN A 358 -8.11 -9.29 -11.18
N LYS A 359 -8.04 -7.95 -11.09
CA LYS A 359 -9.16 -7.06 -10.80
C LYS A 359 -9.37 -6.12 -12.00
N PRO A 360 -10.18 -6.51 -13.01
CA PRO A 360 -10.35 -5.73 -14.24
C PRO A 360 -11.08 -4.40 -14.00
N SER A 361 -11.88 -4.30 -12.94
CA SER A 361 -12.55 -3.07 -12.52
C SER A 361 -12.74 -3.03 -11.01
N PHE A 362 -12.89 -1.82 -10.49
CA PHE A 362 -13.18 -1.54 -9.08
C PHE A 362 -14.61 -1.04 -8.92
N THR A 363 -15.21 -1.32 -7.76
CA THR A 363 -16.61 -1.00 -7.46
C THR A 363 -16.84 0.46 -7.11
N ASN A 364 -15.84 1.12 -6.55
CA ASN A 364 -15.81 2.52 -6.15
C ASN A 364 -14.35 2.96 -5.95
N ASP A 365 -14.14 4.26 -5.72
CA ASP A 365 -12.80 4.82 -5.51
C ASP A 365 -12.12 4.26 -4.25
N ASP A 366 -12.86 4.06 -3.16
CA ASP A 366 -12.30 3.55 -1.90
C ASP A 366 -11.74 2.12 -2.03
N SER A 367 -12.39 1.27 -2.82
CA SER A 367 -11.89 -0.08 -3.12
C SER A 367 -10.55 -0.02 -3.86
N LEU A 368 -10.39 0.95 -4.77
CA LEU A 368 -9.12 1.19 -5.46
C LEU A 368 -8.08 1.76 -4.49
N ARG A 369 -8.41 2.76 -3.66
CA ARG A 369 -7.50 3.35 -2.65
C ARG A 369 -6.94 2.29 -1.73
N ARG A 370 -7.82 1.45 -1.19
CA ARG A 370 -7.45 0.34 -0.32
C ARG A 370 -6.49 -0.64 -0.99
N MET A 371 -6.79 -1.03 -2.23
CA MET A 371 -5.94 -1.98 -2.97
C MET A 371 -4.54 -1.38 -3.22
N LEU A 372 -4.48 -0.11 -3.61
CA LEU A 372 -3.21 0.59 -3.85
C LEU A 372 -2.43 0.81 -2.54
N TYR A 373 -3.10 1.10 -1.42
CA TYR A 373 -2.46 1.17 -0.11
C TYR A 373 -1.83 -0.17 0.30
N LEU A 374 -2.60 -1.26 0.24
CA LEU A 374 -2.10 -2.60 0.60
C LEU A 374 -0.95 -3.04 -0.32
N ALA A 375 -1.05 -2.74 -1.61
CA ALA A 375 0.02 -2.97 -2.56
C ALA A 375 1.27 -2.15 -2.20
N SER A 376 1.10 -0.87 -1.83
CA SER A 376 2.20 0.01 -1.41
C SER A 376 2.94 -0.54 -0.20
N GLN A 377 2.22 -0.94 0.85
CA GLN A 377 2.79 -1.54 2.06
C GLN A 377 3.61 -2.80 1.75
N ARG A 378 3.12 -3.63 0.83
CA ARG A 378 3.83 -4.84 0.39
C ARG A 378 5.07 -4.52 -0.43
N ILE A 379 4.99 -3.55 -1.34
CA ILE A 379 6.10 -3.17 -2.23
C ILE A 379 7.25 -2.60 -1.40
N VAL A 380 6.95 -1.70 -0.46
CA VAL A 380 7.95 -1.06 0.43
C VAL A 380 8.69 -2.11 1.26
N LYS A 381 8.01 -3.16 1.76
CA LYS A 381 8.64 -4.27 2.51
C LYS A 381 9.74 -5.01 1.73
N HIS A 382 9.70 -4.98 0.40
CA HIS A 382 10.66 -5.67 -0.46
C HIS A 382 11.66 -4.71 -1.12
N TRP A 383 11.56 -3.40 -0.85
CA TRP A 383 12.54 -2.47 -1.38
C TRP A 383 13.90 -2.63 -0.70
N HIS A 384 14.94 -2.52 -1.51
CA HIS A 384 16.29 -2.43 -0.98
C HIS A 384 16.41 -1.12 -0.20
N PRO A 385 17.02 -1.12 0.99
CA PRO A 385 17.01 0.03 1.89
C PRO A 385 17.59 1.32 1.30
N ARG A 386 18.58 1.26 0.40
CA ARG A 386 19.28 2.46 -0.09
C ARG A 386 19.59 2.42 -1.57
N CYS A 387 19.50 3.55 -2.25
CA CYS A 387 20.00 3.75 -3.61
C CYS A 387 21.52 3.46 -3.67
N GLN A 388 21.97 2.90 -4.80
CA GLN A 388 23.39 2.60 -5.00
C GLN A 388 24.22 3.88 -5.08
N ASN A 389 25.43 3.87 -4.49
CA ASN A 389 26.36 5.01 -4.45
C ASN A 389 25.79 6.30 -3.86
N TRP A 390 24.82 6.19 -2.94
CA TRP A 390 24.10 7.34 -2.42
C TRP A 390 24.99 8.33 -1.65
N ASP A 391 26.04 7.87 -0.94
CA ASP A 391 26.94 8.79 -0.20
C ASP A 391 27.62 9.81 -1.13
N LEU A 392 28.04 9.36 -2.32
CA LEU A 392 28.63 10.24 -3.33
C LEU A 392 27.59 11.21 -3.87
N ILE A 393 26.39 10.72 -4.18
CA ILE A 393 25.27 11.55 -4.67
C ILE A 393 24.87 12.61 -3.63
N LEU A 394 24.76 12.22 -2.36
CA LEU A 394 24.41 13.10 -1.26
C LEU A 394 25.43 14.23 -1.13
N SER A 395 26.73 13.92 -1.14
CA SER A 395 27.78 14.93 -1.08
C SER A 395 27.70 15.95 -2.23
N GLN A 396 27.39 15.49 -3.45
CA GLN A 396 27.19 16.37 -4.60
C GLN A 396 25.94 17.23 -4.45
N LEU A 397 24.84 16.66 -3.95
CA LEU A 397 23.60 17.40 -3.70
C LEU A 397 23.79 18.47 -2.62
N GLU A 398 24.49 18.14 -1.53
CA GLU A 398 24.81 19.11 -0.46
C GLU A 398 25.64 20.28 -0.98
N ILE A 399 26.59 20.04 -1.88
CA ILE A 399 27.37 21.10 -2.53
C ILE A 399 26.48 21.94 -3.46
N MET A 400 25.65 21.30 -4.29
CA MET A 400 24.79 21.98 -5.26
C MET A 400 23.67 22.80 -4.61
N PHE A 401 23.19 22.36 -3.44
CA PHE A 401 22.05 22.95 -2.74
C PHE A 401 22.41 23.41 -1.32
N ALA A 402 23.67 23.78 -1.08
CA ALA A 402 24.16 24.24 0.24
C ALA A 402 23.29 25.36 0.84
N ASP A 403 22.85 26.29 -0.01
CA ASP A 403 21.99 27.44 0.35
C ASP A 403 20.54 27.06 0.69
N ARG A 404 20.19 25.77 0.60
CA ARG A 404 18.84 25.25 0.80
C ARG A 404 18.72 24.27 1.96
N SER A 405 19.79 24.09 2.73
CA SER A 405 19.72 23.30 3.96
C SER A 405 18.70 23.93 4.92
N VAL A 406 17.68 23.13 5.27
CA VAL A 406 16.66 23.53 6.23
C VAL A 406 17.26 23.33 7.63
N THR A 407 17.68 24.42 8.28
CA THR A 407 17.95 24.45 9.73
C THR A 407 16.71 24.19 10.55
#